data_AF-A0A7K5I811-F1
#
_entry.id   AF-A0A7K5I811-F1
#
_cell.length_a   1.000
_cell.length_b   1.000
_cell.length_c   1.000
_cell.angle_alpha   90.00
_cell.angle_beta   90.00
_cell.angle_gamma   90.00
#
_symmetry.space_group_name_H-M   'P 1'
#
loop_
_entity.id
_entity.type
_entity.pdbx_description
1 polymer ?
#
loop_
_entity_poly.entity_id
_entity_poly.type
_entity_poly.pdbx_seq_one_letter_code
_entity_poly.pdbx_strand_id
1 'polypeptide(L)'
;MQPCSALLLLLLAATTLPARSSSLEPSCLHFSELLPAKLRELRVKFEEIKEYFQSKDDELSIQLLSSDLLDEFKGTFGCQSVSEIMRFYMEEVLPRAMKTSTHHLQSMGELGNLLLNLKTTMRRCHKFFTCEKRSKTVKHIRETFDKMNENGIYKAMGEFDIFINYIEEYLLMKRKK
;
A
#
# COMPACT_ATOMS: atom_id res chain seq x y z
N MET A 1 -57.00 7.05 54.66
CA MET A 1 -56.01 8.03 54.19
C MET A 1 -54.77 7.26 53.76
N GLN A 2 -54.45 7.30 52.47
CA GLN A 2 -53.12 6.93 51.91
C GLN A 2 -52.04 7.92 52.40
N PRO A 3 -50.72 7.72 52.15
CA PRO A 3 -49.97 6.58 51.57
C PRO A 3 -48.60 6.33 52.28
N CYS A 4 -47.70 5.60 51.59
CA CYS A 4 -46.23 5.59 51.69
C CYS A 4 -45.60 4.69 52.79
N SER A 5 -44.58 3.86 52.53
CA SER A 5 -43.70 3.80 51.37
C SER A 5 -43.08 2.41 51.26
N ALA A 6 -43.04 1.90 50.03
CA ALA A 6 -42.33 0.71 49.61
C ALA A 6 -40.82 0.92 49.75
N LEU A 7 -40.11 0.00 50.42
CA LEU A 7 -38.66 -0.14 50.26
C LEU A 7 -38.41 -1.29 49.28
N LEU A 8 -38.60 -0.98 48.00
CA LEU A 8 -38.25 -1.87 46.89
C LEU A 8 -36.76 -1.71 46.60
N LEU A 9 -36.01 -2.78 46.90
CA LEU A 9 -34.63 -3.03 46.48
C LEU A 9 -34.49 -2.96 44.96
N LEU A 10 -33.84 -1.93 44.41
CA LEU A 10 -33.25 -1.97 43.06
C LEU A 10 -31.97 -1.14 43.00
N LEU A 11 -30.84 -1.80 43.23
CA LEU A 11 -29.51 -1.31 42.85
C LEU A 11 -29.40 -1.41 41.32
N LEU A 12 -29.61 -0.30 40.61
CA LEU A 12 -29.29 -0.18 39.19
C LEU A 12 -27.77 -0.02 39.03
N ALA A 13 -27.08 -1.16 38.91
CA ALA A 13 -25.74 -1.17 38.34
C ALA A 13 -25.87 -0.85 36.84
N ALA A 14 -25.73 0.43 36.48
CA ALA A 14 -25.59 0.84 35.09
C ALA A 14 -24.21 0.39 34.60
N THR A 15 -24.14 -0.82 34.05
CA THR A 15 -23.00 -1.24 33.23
C THR A 15 -23.06 -0.42 31.95
N THR A 16 -22.31 0.67 31.89
CA THR A 16 -22.01 1.34 30.64
C THR A 16 -21.11 0.42 29.82
N LEU A 17 -21.72 -0.37 28.94
CA LEU A 17 -20.99 -0.95 27.82
C LEU A 17 -20.38 0.24 27.05
N PRO A 18 -19.06 0.29 26.80
CA PRO A 18 -18.52 1.27 25.91
C PRO A 18 -19.14 1.01 24.55
N ALA A 19 -20.05 1.91 24.13
CA ALA A 19 -20.47 1.96 22.75
C ALA A 19 -19.18 2.15 21.94
N ARG A 20 -18.77 1.09 21.24
CA ARG A 20 -17.65 1.13 20.32
C ARG A 20 -18.11 1.91 19.10
N SER A 21 -18.26 3.22 19.26
CA SER A 21 -18.33 4.13 18.14
C SER A 21 -16.98 4.01 17.45
N SER A 22 -16.97 3.32 16.30
CA SER A 22 -15.88 3.44 15.36
C SER A 22 -15.90 4.87 14.84
N SER A 23 -15.34 5.81 15.61
CA SER A 23 -15.07 7.15 15.12
C SER A 23 -14.17 6.98 13.90
N LEU A 24 -14.69 7.30 12.71
CA LEU A 24 -13.87 7.42 11.53
C LEU A 24 -12.82 8.48 11.85
N GLU A 25 -11.54 8.11 11.89
CA GLU A 25 -10.47 9.06 12.16
C GLU A 25 -10.59 10.25 11.20
N PRO A 26 -10.44 11.51 11.67
CA PRO A 26 -10.51 12.71 10.82
C PRO A 26 -9.64 12.62 9.56
N SER A 27 -8.51 11.93 9.68
CA SER A 27 -7.54 11.69 8.63
C SER A 27 -8.03 10.81 7.47
N CYS A 28 -9.14 10.08 7.63
CA CYS A 28 -9.70 9.20 6.60
C CYS A 28 -10.88 9.82 5.84
N LEU A 29 -11.50 10.88 6.37
CA LEU A 29 -12.61 11.60 5.72
C LEU A 29 -12.21 12.16 4.35
N HIS A 30 -10.98 12.65 4.22
CA HIS A 30 -10.47 13.27 2.99
C HIS A 30 -9.52 12.36 2.18
N PHE A 31 -9.38 11.08 2.55
CA PHE A 31 -8.38 10.22 1.92
C PHE A 31 -8.57 10.11 0.40
N SER A 32 -9.80 9.91 -0.06
CA SER A 32 -10.14 9.82 -1.49
C SER A 32 -9.81 11.10 -2.28
N GLU A 33 -9.82 12.26 -1.62
CA GLU A 33 -9.49 13.56 -2.21
C GLU A 33 -7.98 13.80 -2.23
N LEU A 34 -7.27 13.32 -1.21
CA LEU A 34 -5.83 13.45 -1.07
C LEU A 34 -5.04 12.41 -1.87
N LEU A 35 -5.69 11.32 -2.30
CA LEU A 35 -5.03 10.21 -2.96
C LEU A 35 -4.33 10.59 -4.28
N PRO A 36 -4.97 11.36 -5.21
CA PRO A 36 -4.28 11.82 -6.40
C PRO A 36 -3.04 12.66 -6.09
N ALA A 37 -3.10 13.51 -5.05
CA ALA A 37 -1.96 14.32 -4.62
C ALA A 37 -0.81 13.43 -4.09
N LYS A 38 -1.11 12.41 -3.29
CA LYS A 38 -0.11 11.44 -2.80
C LYS A 38 0.55 10.66 -3.93
N LEU A 39 -0.22 10.21 -4.91
CA LEU A 39 0.32 9.50 -6.08
C LEU A 39 1.17 10.43 -6.95
N ARG A 40 0.74 11.69 -7.12
CA ARG A 40 1.53 12.71 -7.81
C ARG A 40 2.86 12.97 -7.11
N GLU A 41 2.86 13.11 -5.79
CA GLU A 41 4.08 13.31 -5.00
C GLU A 41 5.04 12.13 -5.17
N LEU A 42 4.52 10.90 -5.14
CA LEU A 42 5.30 9.69 -5.38
C LEU A 42 5.92 9.67 -6.80
N ARG A 43 5.17 10.09 -7.82
CA ARG A 43 5.69 10.19 -9.21
C ARG A 43 6.76 11.24 -9.35
N VAL A 44 6.50 12.46 -8.86
CA VAL A 44 7.48 13.56 -8.89
C VAL A 44 8.76 13.13 -8.21
N LYS A 45 8.67 12.43 -7.07
CA LYS A 45 9.85 11.95 -6.37
C LYS A 45 10.59 10.86 -7.12
N PHE A 46 9.87 9.96 -7.79
CA PHE A 46 10.49 8.93 -8.61
C PHE A 46 11.22 9.51 -9.83
N GLU A 47 10.71 10.57 -10.46
CA GLU A 47 11.36 11.21 -11.61
C GLU A 47 12.80 11.67 -11.30
N GLU A 48 13.13 12.03 -10.05
CA GLU A 48 14.49 12.39 -9.64
C GLU A 48 15.53 11.24 -9.77
N ILE A 49 15.07 9.99 -9.75
CA ILE A 49 15.94 8.80 -9.77
C ILE A 49 15.66 7.89 -10.98
N LYS A 50 14.64 8.21 -11.77
CA LYS A 50 14.16 7.39 -12.88
C LYS A 50 15.25 7.11 -13.91
N GLU A 51 15.94 8.15 -14.37
CA GLU A 51 17.00 8.03 -15.36
C GLU A 51 18.13 7.10 -14.87
N TYR A 52 18.51 7.21 -13.60
CA TYR A 52 19.56 6.37 -13.01
C TYR A 52 19.20 4.87 -13.06
N PHE A 53 17.95 4.52 -12.74
CA PHE A 53 17.51 3.12 -12.75
C PHE A 53 17.21 2.61 -14.17
N GLN A 54 16.54 3.40 -15.00
CA GLN A 54 16.17 2.99 -16.36
C GLN A 54 17.37 2.89 -17.31
N SER A 55 18.41 3.72 -17.14
CA SER A 55 19.65 3.61 -17.93
C SER A 55 20.53 2.41 -17.55
N LYS A 56 20.23 1.76 -16.43
CA LYS A 56 20.92 0.56 -15.91
C LYS A 56 20.06 -0.71 -16.00
N ASP A 57 18.83 -0.59 -16.49
CA ASP A 57 17.98 -1.75 -16.79
C ASP A 57 18.33 -2.29 -18.17
N ASP A 58 19.26 -3.24 -18.18
CA ASP A 58 19.74 -3.85 -19.42
C ASP A 58 18.81 -5.00 -19.88
N GLU A 59 17.87 -5.43 -19.03
CA GLU A 59 17.03 -6.61 -19.21
C GLU A 59 15.68 -6.27 -19.86
N LEU A 60 15.71 -5.66 -21.04
CA LEU A 60 14.52 -5.16 -21.75
C LEU A 60 13.56 -6.25 -22.24
N SER A 61 14.01 -7.51 -22.30
CA SER A 61 13.19 -8.65 -22.76
C SER A 61 12.21 -9.16 -21.70
N ILE A 62 12.43 -8.81 -20.44
CA ILE A 62 11.60 -9.19 -19.31
C ILE A 62 10.72 -7.99 -18.97
N GLN A 63 9.44 -8.22 -18.68
CA GLN A 63 8.61 -7.23 -18.00
C GLN A 63 8.31 -7.76 -16.61
N LEU A 64 8.92 -7.18 -15.59
CA LEU A 64 8.81 -7.72 -14.22
C LEU A 64 7.38 -7.54 -13.70
N LEU A 65 6.80 -6.36 -13.91
CA LEU A 65 5.41 -6.03 -13.62
C LEU A 65 4.57 -6.16 -14.89
N SER A 66 4.23 -7.40 -15.26
CA SER A 66 3.41 -7.69 -16.44
C SER A 66 1.94 -7.29 -16.25
N SER A 67 1.17 -7.31 -17.36
CA SER A 67 -0.28 -7.10 -17.33
C SER A 67 -1.02 -8.09 -16.42
N ASP A 68 -0.47 -9.29 -16.20
CA ASP A 68 -1.06 -10.30 -15.30
C ASP A 68 -1.18 -9.76 -13.87
N LEU A 69 -0.27 -8.89 -13.44
CA LEU A 69 -0.34 -8.25 -12.13
C LEU A 69 -1.53 -7.30 -12.06
N LEU A 70 -1.73 -6.49 -13.10
CA LEU A 70 -2.86 -5.57 -13.20
C LEU A 70 -4.20 -6.32 -13.26
N ASP A 71 -4.24 -7.44 -13.98
CA ASP A 71 -5.45 -8.28 -14.04
C ASP A 71 -5.74 -8.93 -12.69
N GLU A 72 -4.72 -9.36 -11.96
CA GLU A 72 -4.89 -9.88 -10.60
C GLU A 72 -5.37 -8.79 -9.63
N PHE A 73 -4.90 -7.54 -9.78
CA PHE A 73 -5.39 -6.37 -9.03
C PHE A 73 -6.89 -6.12 -9.26
N LYS A 74 -7.36 -6.34 -10.49
CA LYS A 74 -8.76 -6.21 -10.86
C LYS A 74 -9.62 -7.37 -10.35
N GLY A 75 -9.00 -8.52 -10.11
CA GLY A 75 -9.65 -9.77 -9.73
C GLY A 75 -9.94 -9.94 -8.24
N THR A 76 -10.27 -11.18 -7.88
CA THR A 76 -10.62 -11.58 -6.50
C THR A 76 -9.44 -11.53 -5.54
N PHE A 77 -8.21 -11.55 -6.06
CA PHE A 77 -6.97 -11.50 -5.29
C PHE A 77 -6.40 -10.08 -5.14
N GLY A 78 -7.01 -9.05 -5.74
CA GLY A 78 -6.37 -7.75 -5.89
C GLY A 78 -5.91 -7.09 -4.60
N CYS A 79 -6.68 -7.21 -3.51
CA CYS A 79 -6.25 -6.73 -2.19
C CYS A 79 -4.96 -7.41 -1.71
N GLN A 80 -4.85 -8.72 -1.88
CA GLN A 80 -3.65 -9.47 -1.53
C GLN A 80 -2.47 -9.05 -2.40
N SER A 81 -2.66 -9.03 -3.72
CA SER A 81 -1.62 -8.72 -4.69
C SER A 81 -1.05 -7.33 -4.47
N VAL A 82 -1.91 -6.33 -4.23
CA VAL A 82 -1.51 -4.96 -3.89
C VAL A 82 -0.70 -4.96 -2.59
N SER A 83 -1.18 -5.65 -1.55
CA SER A 83 -0.47 -5.73 -0.28
C SER A 83 0.94 -6.34 -0.42
N GLU A 84 1.03 -7.46 -1.14
CA GLU A 84 2.27 -8.21 -1.31
C GLU A 84 3.27 -7.49 -2.21
N ILE A 85 2.82 -6.78 -3.26
CA ILE A 85 3.72 -6.01 -4.10
C ILE A 85 4.23 -4.75 -3.37
N MET A 86 3.37 -4.05 -2.60
CA MET A 86 3.83 -2.89 -1.82
C MET A 86 4.84 -3.35 -0.77
N ARG A 87 4.63 -4.52 -0.17
CA ARG A 87 5.58 -5.15 0.73
C ARG A 87 6.89 -5.50 0.03
N PHE A 88 6.83 -6.12 -1.15
CA PHE A 88 8.00 -6.46 -1.96
C PHE A 88 8.86 -5.21 -2.24
N TYR A 89 8.26 -4.11 -2.70
CA TYR A 89 9.01 -2.88 -2.94
C TYR A 89 9.67 -2.32 -1.67
N MET A 90 8.95 -2.31 -0.56
CA MET A 90 9.44 -1.72 0.70
C MET A 90 10.49 -2.57 1.42
N GLU A 91 10.34 -3.90 1.42
CA GLU A 91 11.17 -4.79 2.22
C GLU A 91 12.31 -5.42 1.41
N GLU A 92 12.18 -5.48 0.08
CA GLU A 92 13.13 -6.22 -0.77
C GLU A 92 13.78 -5.33 -1.83
N VAL A 93 13.01 -4.51 -2.55
CA VAL A 93 13.57 -3.68 -3.64
C VAL A 93 14.28 -2.44 -3.11
N LEU A 94 13.57 -1.54 -2.43
CA LEU A 94 14.10 -0.25 -1.98
C LEU A 94 15.34 -0.39 -1.08
N PRO A 95 15.39 -1.30 -0.08
CA PRO A 95 16.57 -1.45 0.75
C PRO A 95 17.83 -1.91 -0.03
N ARG A 96 17.65 -2.66 -1.12
CA ARG A 96 18.74 -3.06 -2.00
C ARG A 96 19.12 -1.91 -2.95
N ALA A 97 18.13 -1.21 -3.52
CA ALA A 97 18.33 -0.03 -4.36
C ALA A 97 19.13 1.08 -3.64
N MET A 98 18.83 1.33 -2.36
CA MET A 98 19.56 2.32 -1.55
C MET A 98 21.07 2.04 -1.45
N LYS A 99 21.52 0.81 -1.70
CA LYS A 99 22.94 0.43 -1.69
C LYS A 99 23.63 0.66 -3.03
N THR A 100 22.91 0.92 -4.12
CA THR A 100 23.49 1.01 -5.47
C THR A 100 24.04 2.39 -5.80
N SER A 101 23.64 3.44 -5.07
CA SER A 101 24.12 4.80 -5.30
C SER A 101 24.03 5.66 -4.05
N THR A 102 25.16 6.24 -3.63
CA THR A 102 25.21 7.25 -2.57
C THR A 102 24.60 8.58 -3.00
N HIS A 103 24.72 8.94 -4.29
CA HIS A 103 24.16 10.17 -4.85
C HIS A 103 22.62 10.21 -4.77
N HIS A 104 21.97 9.06 -4.97
CA HIS A 104 20.50 8.96 -4.99
C HIS A 104 19.91 8.45 -3.66
N LEU A 105 20.74 8.26 -2.62
CA LEU A 105 20.34 7.69 -1.34
C LEU A 105 19.21 8.48 -0.67
N GLN A 106 19.31 9.80 -0.67
CA GLN A 106 18.29 10.68 -0.10
C GLN A 106 16.97 10.54 -0.85
N SER A 107 16.98 10.64 -2.19
CA SER A 107 15.77 10.56 -3.00
C SER A 107 15.08 9.19 -2.87
N MET A 108 15.84 8.10 -2.80
CA MET A 108 15.31 6.77 -2.54
C MET A 108 14.69 6.64 -1.14
N GLY A 109 15.33 7.21 -0.11
CA GLY A 109 14.80 7.21 1.25
C GLY A 109 13.47 7.96 1.35
N GLU A 110 13.41 9.14 0.74
CA GLU A 110 12.19 9.95 0.66
C GLU A 110 11.08 9.24 -0.14
N LEU A 111 11.41 8.61 -1.27
CA LEU A 111 10.48 7.78 -2.05
C LEU A 111 9.90 6.64 -1.21
N GLY A 112 10.75 5.96 -0.44
CA GLY A 112 10.33 4.91 0.50
C GLY A 112 9.39 5.43 1.59
N ASN A 113 9.63 6.63 2.12
CA ASN A 113 8.76 7.27 3.10
C ASN A 113 7.39 7.63 2.51
N LEU A 114 7.34 8.16 1.28
CA LEU A 114 6.09 8.43 0.57
C LEU A 114 5.28 7.15 0.35
N LEU A 115 5.95 6.06 -0.07
CA LEU A 115 5.31 4.77 -0.27
C LEU A 115 4.79 4.17 1.04
N LEU A 116 5.57 4.27 2.13
CA LEU A 116 5.15 3.85 3.47
C LEU A 116 3.93 4.64 3.94
N ASN A 117 3.92 5.96 3.71
CA ASN A 117 2.81 6.84 4.05
C ASN A 117 1.54 6.43 3.29
N LEU A 118 1.65 6.17 1.98
CA LEU A 118 0.55 5.69 1.14
C LEU A 118 0.00 4.36 1.67
N LYS A 119 0.86 3.36 1.89
CA LYS A 119 0.48 2.04 2.42
C LYS A 119 -0.22 2.14 3.76
N THR A 120 0.32 2.93 4.68
CA THR A 120 -0.25 3.10 6.03
C THR A 120 -1.63 3.76 5.95
N THR A 121 -1.78 4.76 5.09
CA THR A 121 -3.06 5.44 4.90
C THR A 121 -4.09 4.51 4.25
N MET A 122 -3.71 3.74 3.23
CA MET A 122 -4.56 2.71 2.60
C MET A 122 -5.02 1.66 3.62
N ARG A 123 -4.13 1.19 4.48
CA ARG A 123 -4.43 0.22 5.54
C ARG A 123 -5.45 0.79 6.54
N ARG A 124 -5.23 2.01 7.02
CA ARG A 124 -6.06 2.65 8.04
C ARG A 124 -7.45 2.99 7.50
N CYS A 125 -7.53 3.61 6.33
CA CYS A 125 -8.76 4.27 5.89
C CYS A 125 -9.74 3.38 5.12
N HIS A 126 -9.25 2.35 4.42
CA HIS A 126 -10.11 1.48 3.59
C HIS A 126 -9.96 0.00 3.94
N LYS A 127 -9.23 -0.33 5.02
CA LYS A 127 -8.91 -1.71 5.41
C LYS A 127 -8.38 -2.52 4.22
N PHE A 128 -7.65 -1.87 3.30
CA PHE A 128 -7.26 -2.43 2.00
C PHE A 128 -6.38 -3.67 2.04
N PHE A 129 -6.00 -4.16 3.23
CA PHE A 129 -5.07 -5.26 3.44
C PHE A 129 -5.55 -6.27 4.49
N THR A 130 -6.86 -6.43 4.68
CA THR A 130 -7.41 -7.51 5.54
C THR A 130 -7.55 -8.84 4.79
N CYS A 131 -6.60 -9.14 3.89
CA CYS A 131 -6.65 -10.29 3.01
C CYS A 131 -5.71 -11.39 3.50
N GLU A 132 -6.13 -12.65 3.36
CA GLU A 132 -5.45 -13.81 3.98
C GLU A 132 -4.84 -14.79 2.96
N LYS A 133 -5.07 -14.56 1.66
CA LYS A 133 -4.60 -15.45 0.59
C LYS A 133 -3.16 -15.12 0.21
N ARG A 134 -2.56 -15.87 -0.72
CA ARG A 134 -1.26 -15.52 -1.33
C ARG A 134 -1.46 -15.27 -2.82
N SER A 135 -0.81 -14.26 -3.38
CA SER A 135 -0.83 -14.01 -4.82
C SER A 135 0.17 -14.94 -5.52
N LYS A 136 -0.29 -15.62 -6.58
CA LYS A 136 0.60 -16.43 -7.42
C LYS A 136 1.44 -15.52 -8.33
N THR A 137 0.85 -14.44 -8.83
CA THR A 137 1.55 -13.48 -9.69
C THR A 137 2.68 -12.79 -8.94
N VAL A 138 2.44 -12.28 -7.72
CA VAL A 138 3.49 -11.64 -6.90
C VAL A 138 4.56 -12.64 -6.48
N LYS A 139 4.21 -13.91 -6.26
CA LYS A 139 5.20 -14.97 -6.04
C LYS A 139 6.12 -15.11 -7.27
N HIS A 140 5.56 -15.18 -8.47
CA HIS A 140 6.36 -15.28 -9.70
C HIS A 140 7.26 -14.05 -9.91
N ILE A 141 6.75 -12.85 -9.63
CA ILE A 141 7.54 -11.61 -9.67
C ILE A 141 8.76 -11.70 -8.77
N ARG A 142 8.58 -12.14 -7.51
CA ARG A 142 9.70 -12.31 -6.57
C ARG A 142 10.72 -13.33 -7.06
N GLU A 143 10.26 -14.48 -7.58
CA GLU A 143 11.14 -15.51 -8.13
C GLU A 143 11.94 -15.00 -9.34
N THR A 144 11.31 -14.22 -10.22
CA THR A 144 11.99 -13.60 -11.37
C THR A 144 12.99 -12.54 -10.90
N PHE A 145 12.60 -11.66 -9.97
CA PHE A 145 13.49 -10.67 -9.37
C PHE A 145 14.73 -11.30 -8.74
N ASP A 146 14.57 -12.37 -7.96
CA ASP A 146 15.70 -13.06 -7.32
C ASP A 146 16.61 -13.74 -8.35
N LYS A 147 16.04 -14.32 -9.43
CA LYS A 147 16.83 -14.91 -10.53
C LYS A 147 17.67 -13.87 -11.28
N MET A 148 17.25 -12.61 -11.29
CA MET A 148 17.98 -11.52 -11.94
C MET A 148 19.14 -10.97 -11.08
N ASN A 149 19.34 -11.46 -9.85
CA ASN A 149 20.38 -10.99 -8.93
C ASN A 149 20.38 -9.44 -8.79
N GLU A 150 21.52 -8.78 -9.02
CA GLU A 150 21.64 -7.31 -8.94
C GLU A 150 20.83 -6.60 -10.02
N ASN A 151 20.68 -7.19 -11.22
CA ASN A 151 19.89 -6.62 -12.31
C ASN A 151 18.41 -6.52 -11.94
N GLY A 152 17.92 -7.39 -11.05
CA GLY A 152 16.56 -7.34 -10.53
C GLY A 152 16.24 -6.00 -9.87
N ILE A 153 17.23 -5.36 -9.22
CA ILE A 153 17.07 -4.07 -8.56
C ILE A 153 16.81 -2.98 -9.59
N TYR A 154 17.64 -2.90 -10.64
CA TYR A 154 17.48 -1.93 -11.71
C TYR A 154 16.18 -2.15 -12.47
N LYS A 155 15.81 -3.41 -12.71
CA LYS A 155 14.55 -3.77 -13.32
C LYS A 155 13.34 -3.28 -12.52
N ALA A 156 13.27 -3.67 -11.25
CA ALA A 156 12.13 -3.35 -10.40
C ALA A 156 11.99 -1.84 -10.17
N MET A 157 13.11 -1.12 -10.01
CA MET A 157 13.09 0.34 -9.87
C MET A 157 12.84 1.05 -11.21
N GLY A 158 13.30 0.50 -12.33
CA GLY A 158 13.04 1.02 -13.67
C GLY A 158 11.56 0.97 -14.04
N GLU A 159 10.84 -0.03 -13.53
CA GLU A 159 9.39 -0.22 -13.68
C GLU A 159 8.56 0.39 -12.52
N PHE A 160 9.14 1.26 -11.69
CA PHE A 160 8.42 1.83 -10.54
C PHE A 160 7.24 2.72 -10.96
N ASP A 161 7.28 3.36 -12.13
CA ASP A 161 6.14 4.10 -12.66
C ASP A 161 4.97 3.18 -13.05
N ILE A 162 5.24 2.00 -13.61
CA ILE A 162 4.26 0.93 -13.84
C ILE A 162 3.61 0.53 -12.51
N PHE A 163 4.42 0.32 -11.47
CA PHE A 163 3.92 0.04 -10.12
C PHE A 163 2.96 1.12 -9.62
N ILE A 164 3.33 2.41 -9.71
CA ILE A 164 2.45 3.51 -9.29
C ILE A 164 1.14 3.49 -10.10
N ASN A 165 1.21 3.29 -11.41
CA ASN A 165 0.03 3.25 -12.28
C ASN A 165 -0.93 2.11 -11.89
N TYR A 166 -0.40 0.93 -11.58
CA TYR A 166 -1.24 -0.21 -11.17
C TYR A 166 -1.90 0.02 -9.81
N ILE A 167 -1.19 0.65 -8.87
CA ILE A 167 -1.77 1.07 -7.59
C ILE A 167 -2.90 2.08 -7.80
N GLU A 168 -2.70 3.07 -8.67
CA GLU A 168 -3.74 4.05 -9.01
C GLU A 168 -4.99 3.37 -9.59
N GLU A 169 -4.83 2.48 -10.56
CA GLU A 169 -5.93 1.71 -11.15
C GLU A 169 -6.73 0.94 -10.09
N TYR A 170 -6.04 0.21 -9.21
CA TYR A 170 -6.70 -0.50 -8.12
C TYR A 170 -7.51 0.42 -7.21
N LEU A 171 -6.95 1.58 -6.86
CA LEU A 171 -7.60 2.54 -5.98
C LEU A 171 -8.82 3.20 -6.65
N LEU A 172 -8.73 3.53 -7.93
CA LEU A 172 -9.85 4.06 -8.72
C LEU A 172 -11.00 3.07 -8.79
N MET A 173 -10.71 1.77 -8.92
CA MET A 173 -11.74 0.72 -8.89
C MET A 173 -12.45 0.63 -7.55
N LYS A 174 -11.71 0.83 -6.45
CA LYS A 174 -12.27 0.76 -5.10
C LYS A 174 -13.05 2.00 -4.69
N ARG A 175 -12.82 3.13 -5.36
CA ARG A 175 -13.65 4.34 -5.22
C ARG A 175 -15.03 4.20 -5.87
N LYS A 176 -15.14 3.38 -6.92
CA LYS A 176 -16.37 3.16 -7.70
C LYS A 176 -17.31 2.10 -7.11
N LYS A 177 -16.88 1.34 -6.10
CA LYS A 177 -17.65 0.29 -5.43
C LYS A 177 -18.05 0.75 -4.03
#